data_AF-A0A417C2V7-F1
#
_entry.id   AF-A0A417C2V7-F1
#
_cell.length_a   1.000
_cell.length_b   1.000
_cell.length_c   1.000
_cell.angle_alpha   90.00
_cell.angle_beta   90.00
_cell.angle_gamma   90.00
#
_symmetry.space_group_name_H-M   'P 1'
#
loop_
_entity.id
_entity.type
_entity.pdbx_description
1 polymer ?
#
loop_
_entity_poly.entity_id
_entity_poly.type
_entity_poly.pdbx_seq_one_letter_code
_entity_poly.pdbx_strand_id
1 'polypeptide(L)'
;MYKRADKEKYEKLIQESPLFSLDKKAEPVAFRNARLKMIENIYLYLLSINKEKYEPYGCEITEIANYCIDKYDSTRSEFLHFFNYEWKKKFTYTKYEEGLEDTYKGVHVPENKIRAVRKYIKCAEKIEKKDKPEELYSKLAEVMQLPVETIRELAKLADVKVTTSNSMSDEEEEELWSYITGNVNIEREFEEKEEAENILNKVDKVFQELRAKQQPIVSDVITTKIWLCLEDSEQQYSFISKEVAEEWNKKGTLPTQRELARKYGRDEASISRTVRTFLEKLKREIEQER
;
A
#
# COMPACT_ATOMS: atom_id res chain seq x y z
N MET A 1 -29.03 -6.87 -26.35
CA MET A 1 -30.44 -6.78 -25.92
C MET A 1 -30.86 -8.15 -25.39
N TYR A 2 -30.58 -8.44 -24.11
CA TYR A 2 -30.97 -9.72 -23.49
C TYR A 2 -32.45 -9.67 -23.13
N LYS A 3 -33.19 -10.71 -23.53
CA LYS A 3 -34.65 -10.74 -23.41
C LYS A 3 -35.02 -11.12 -21.98
N ARG A 4 -36.04 -10.49 -21.43
CA ARG A 4 -36.65 -10.78 -20.10
C ARG A 4 -36.88 -12.27 -19.82
N ALA A 5 -37.07 -13.08 -20.88
CA ALA A 5 -37.20 -14.54 -20.85
C ALA A 5 -35.97 -15.29 -20.30
N ASP A 6 -34.76 -14.75 -20.42
CA ASP A 6 -33.55 -15.42 -19.93
C ASP A 6 -33.42 -15.32 -18.40
N LYS A 7 -33.91 -14.22 -17.81
CA LYS A 7 -33.91 -14.01 -16.35
C LYS A 7 -34.77 -15.04 -15.63
N GLU A 8 -36.02 -15.16 -16.05
CA GLU A 8 -37.00 -16.07 -15.44
C GLU A 8 -36.55 -17.53 -15.55
N LYS A 9 -35.88 -17.89 -16.66
CA LYS A 9 -35.25 -19.21 -16.82
C LYS A 9 -34.22 -19.50 -15.72
N TYR A 10 -33.29 -18.57 -15.46
CA TYR A 10 -32.27 -18.79 -14.44
C TYR A 10 -32.83 -18.69 -13.01
N GLU A 11 -33.83 -17.84 -12.76
CA GLU A 11 -34.54 -17.82 -11.47
C GLU A 11 -35.14 -19.19 -11.14
N LYS A 12 -35.79 -19.80 -12.13
CA LYS A 12 -36.36 -21.14 -12.00
C LYS A 12 -35.30 -22.20 -11.74
N LEU A 13 -34.20 -22.21 -12.51
CA LEU A 13 -33.10 -23.17 -12.33
C LEU A 13 -32.40 -23.05 -10.97
N ILE A 14 -32.38 -21.86 -10.37
CA ILE A 14 -31.84 -21.62 -9.03
C ILE A 14 -32.81 -22.12 -7.96
N GLN A 15 -34.08 -21.78 -8.07
CA GLN A 15 -35.12 -22.17 -7.10
C GLN A 15 -35.37 -23.68 -7.08
N GLU A 16 -35.34 -24.33 -8.25
CA GLU A 16 -35.55 -25.77 -8.41
C GLU A 16 -34.26 -26.60 -8.27
N SER A 17 -33.16 -25.96 -7.83
CA SER A 17 -31.86 -26.63 -7.71
C SER A 17 -31.92 -27.77 -6.69
N PRO A 18 -31.44 -28.98 -7.03
CA PRO A 18 -31.37 -30.10 -6.10
C PRO A 18 -30.28 -29.92 -5.03
N LEU A 19 -29.47 -28.85 -5.11
CA LEU A 19 -28.32 -28.66 -4.23
C LEU A 19 -28.67 -28.75 -2.74
N PHE A 20 -29.80 -28.16 -2.33
CA PHE A 20 -30.20 -28.10 -0.91
C PHE A 20 -30.92 -29.36 -0.41
N SER A 21 -31.28 -30.30 -1.30
CA SER A 21 -31.84 -31.60 -0.92
C SER A 21 -30.79 -32.71 -0.88
N LEU A 22 -29.58 -32.49 -1.41
CA LEU A 22 -28.49 -33.46 -1.41
C LEU A 22 -27.76 -33.51 -0.05
N ASP A 23 -27.44 -34.72 0.41
CA ASP A 23 -26.59 -34.92 1.59
C ASP A 23 -25.11 -34.77 1.20
N LYS A 24 -24.45 -33.76 1.78
CA LYS A 24 -23.04 -33.43 1.50
C LYS A 24 -22.06 -34.56 1.83
N LYS A 25 -22.38 -35.43 2.78
CA LYS A 25 -21.53 -36.55 3.21
C LYS A 25 -21.85 -37.83 2.44
N ALA A 26 -23.13 -38.10 2.19
CA ALA A 26 -23.53 -39.31 1.47
C ALA A 26 -23.32 -39.20 -0.05
N GLU A 27 -23.48 -37.99 -0.61
CA GLU A 27 -23.46 -37.75 -2.06
C GLU A 27 -22.47 -36.63 -2.47
N PRO A 28 -21.16 -36.74 -2.12
CA PRO A 28 -20.21 -35.63 -2.25
C PRO A 28 -19.98 -35.17 -3.70
N VAL A 29 -20.00 -36.10 -4.66
CA VAL A 29 -19.80 -35.79 -6.09
C VAL A 29 -21.03 -35.07 -6.66
N ALA A 30 -22.23 -35.57 -6.37
CA ALA A 30 -23.47 -34.95 -6.79
C ALA A 30 -23.63 -33.55 -6.18
N PHE A 31 -23.33 -33.40 -4.89
CA PHE A 31 -23.33 -32.11 -4.20
C PHE A 31 -22.36 -31.12 -4.85
N ARG A 32 -21.12 -31.54 -5.16
CA ARG A 32 -20.11 -30.69 -5.81
C ARG A 32 -20.60 -30.23 -7.20
N ASN A 33 -21.14 -31.15 -8.00
CA ASN A 33 -21.66 -30.83 -9.33
C ASN A 33 -22.86 -29.88 -9.27
N ALA A 34 -23.81 -30.13 -8.36
CA ALA A 34 -24.95 -29.25 -8.13
C ALA A 34 -24.52 -27.86 -7.65
N ARG A 35 -23.47 -27.77 -6.81
CA ARG A 35 -22.91 -26.49 -6.34
C ARG A 35 -22.32 -25.68 -7.49
N LEU A 36 -21.53 -26.31 -8.36
CA LEU A 36 -20.98 -25.65 -9.54
C LEU A 36 -22.09 -25.16 -10.47
N LYS A 37 -23.10 -25.98 -10.72
CA LYS A 37 -24.25 -25.60 -11.56
C LYS A 37 -25.05 -24.45 -10.94
N MET A 38 -25.21 -24.44 -9.63
CA MET A 38 -25.87 -23.36 -8.89
C MET A 38 -25.13 -22.03 -9.07
N ILE A 39 -23.81 -22.04 -8.90
CA ILE A 39 -22.97 -20.84 -9.09
C ILE A 39 -23.05 -20.33 -10.53
N GLU A 40 -22.96 -21.24 -11.51
CA GLU A 40 -23.09 -20.90 -12.93
C GLU A 40 -24.47 -20.25 -13.22
N ASN A 41 -25.55 -20.83 -12.71
CA ASN A 41 -26.90 -20.29 -12.89
C ASN A 41 -27.05 -18.91 -12.22
N ILE A 42 -26.45 -18.70 -11.04
CA ILE A 42 -26.43 -17.40 -10.35
C ILE A 42 -25.69 -16.34 -11.18
N TYR A 43 -24.55 -16.69 -11.76
CA TYR A 43 -23.79 -15.79 -12.62
C TYR A 43 -24.61 -15.40 -13.87
N LEU A 44 -25.17 -16.39 -14.56
CA LEU A 44 -26.01 -16.16 -15.74
C LEU A 44 -27.29 -15.38 -15.41
N TYR A 45 -27.87 -15.60 -14.22
CA TYR A 45 -28.98 -14.80 -13.70
C TYR A 45 -28.62 -13.32 -13.62
N LEU A 46 -27.48 -12.97 -13.00
CA LEU A 46 -27.04 -11.58 -12.92
C LEU A 46 -26.76 -10.98 -14.31
N LEU A 47 -26.07 -11.72 -15.20
CA LEU A 47 -25.82 -11.24 -16.57
C LEU A 47 -27.12 -11.01 -17.37
N SER A 48 -28.14 -11.82 -17.14
CA SER A 48 -29.46 -11.65 -17.78
C SER A 48 -30.17 -10.36 -17.33
N ILE A 49 -29.89 -9.89 -16.11
CA ILE A 49 -30.43 -8.63 -15.59
C ILE A 49 -29.70 -7.45 -16.21
N ASN A 50 -28.37 -7.44 -16.12
CA ASN A 50 -27.53 -6.41 -16.71
C ASN A 50 -26.11 -6.93 -16.91
N LYS A 51 -25.83 -7.38 -18.13
CA LYS A 51 -24.53 -7.94 -18.51
C LYS A 51 -23.39 -6.95 -18.27
N GLU A 52 -23.47 -5.75 -18.84
CA GLU A 52 -22.42 -4.72 -18.74
C GLU A 52 -22.10 -4.36 -17.28
N LYS A 53 -23.11 -4.34 -16.42
CA LYS A 53 -22.94 -4.02 -15.00
C LYS A 53 -22.25 -5.12 -14.20
N TYR A 54 -22.46 -6.39 -14.54
CA TYR A 54 -22.08 -7.51 -13.68
C TYR A 54 -20.99 -8.43 -14.25
N GLU A 55 -20.75 -8.41 -15.56
CA GLU A 55 -19.69 -9.18 -16.23
C GLU A 55 -18.28 -8.97 -15.63
N PRO A 56 -17.87 -7.75 -15.22
CA PRO A 56 -16.56 -7.54 -14.60
C PRO A 56 -16.39 -8.22 -13.23
N TYR A 57 -17.48 -8.60 -12.54
CA TYR A 57 -17.46 -9.04 -11.15
C TYR A 57 -17.58 -10.56 -10.98
N GLY A 58 -17.12 -11.34 -11.96
CA GLY A 58 -17.28 -12.81 -11.95
C GLY A 58 -16.70 -13.48 -10.69
N CYS A 59 -15.58 -12.97 -10.19
CA CYS A 59 -14.93 -13.46 -8.96
C CYS A 59 -15.79 -13.20 -7.73
N GLU A 60 -16.21 -11.95 -7.51
CA GLU A 60 -17.02 -11.54 -6.35
C GLU A 60 -18.38 -12.22 -6.35
N ILE A 61 -18.99 -12.38 -7.53
CA ILE A 61 -20.25 -13.12 -7.68
C ILE A 61 -20.05 -14.56 -7.23
N THR A 62 -18.96 -15.20 -7.64
CA THR A 62 -18.64 -16.58 -7.27
C THR A 62 -18.39 -16.73 -5.77
N GLU A 63 -17.66 -15.81 -5.15
CA GLU A 63 -17.40 -15.79 -3.71
C GLU A 63 -18.70 -15.65 -2.91
N ILE A 64 -19.54 -14.68 -3.26
CA ILE A 64 -20.81 -14.45 -2.59
C ILE A 64 -21.77 -15.62 -2.80
N ALA A 65 -21.81 -16.20 -4.00
CA ALA A 65 -22.61 -17.39 -4.26
C ALA A 65 -22.19 -18.57 -3.36
N ASN A 66 -20.88 -18.82 -3.23
CA ASN A 66 -20.35 -19.85 -2.33
C ASN A 66 -20.72 -19.58 -0.87
N TYR A 67 -20.51 -18.35 -0.40
CA TYR A 67 -20.88 -17.93 0.94
C TYR A 67 -22.37 -18.14 1.21
N CYS A 68 -23.23 -17.72 0.27
CA CYS A 68 -24.68 -17.86 0.41
C CYS A 68 -25.08 -19.34 0.43
N ILE A 69 -24.51 -20.19 -0.42
CA ILE A 69 -24.76 -21.63 -0.42
C ILE A 69 -24.40 -22.27 0.93
N ASP A 70 -23.26 -21.88 1.53
CA ASP A 70 -22.81 -22.45 2.80
C ASP A 70 -23.59 -21.91 4.02
N LYS A 71 -24.21 -20.73 3.91
CA LYS A 71 -24.93 -20.05 5.00
C LYS A 71 -26.44 -20.06 4.85
N TYR A 72 -26.96 -20.60 3.75
CA TYR A 72 -28.38 -20.57 3.47
C TYR A 72 -29.18 -21.37 4.51
N ASP A 73 -30.27 -20.76 4.96
CA ASP A 73 -31.25 -21.34 5.86
C ASP A 73 -32.63 -21.20 5.21
N SER A 74 -33.20 -22.35 4.79
CA SER A 74 -34.48 -22.40 4.08
C SER A 74 -35.66 -21.93 4.94
N THR A 75 -35.50 -21.82 6.26
CA THR A 75 -36.55 -21.35 7.16
C THR A 75 -36.68 -19.82 7.20
N ARG A 76 -35.64 -19.08 6.77
CA ARG A 76 -35.58 -17.62 6.94
C ARG A 76 -36.04 -16.84 5.72
N SER A 77 -35.73 -17.33 4.51
CA SER A 77 -36.03 -16.65 3.26
C SER A 77 -35.79 -17.55 2.07
N GLU A 78 -36.35 -17.20 0.90
CA GLU A 78 -35.93 -17.80 -0.37
C GLU A 78 -34.46 -17.51 -0.68
N PHE A 79 -33.75 -18.51 -1.21
CA PHE A 79 -32.31 -18.41 -1.51
C PHE A 79 -31.96 -17.19 -2.35
N LEU A 80 -32.73 -16.93 -3.41
CA LEU A 80 -32.44 -15.84 -4.33
C LEU A 80 -32.58 -14.46 -3.66
N HIS A 81 -33.52 -14.31 -2.72
CA HIS A 81 -33.64 -13.08 -1.93
C HIS A 81 -32.44 -12.88 -1.01
N PHE A 82 -32.01 -13.94 -0.32
CA PHE A 82 -30.81 -13.90 0.52
C PHE A 82 -29.55 -13.57 -0.29
N PHE A 83 -29.36 -14.24 -1.42
CA PHE A 83 -28.26 -13.98 -2.34
C PHE A 83 -28.29 -12.52 -2.85
N ASN A 84 -29.44 -12.03 -3.32
CA ASN A 84 -29.56 -10.67 -3.83
C ASN A 84 -29.26 -9.61 -2.76
N TYR A 85 -29.61 -9.88 -1.50
CA TYR A 85 -29.26 -9.00 -0.38
C TYR A 85 -27.75 -8.93 -0.15
N GLU A 86 -27.08 -10.08 -0.02
CA GLU A 86 -25.63 -10.14 0.22
C GLU A 86 -24.84 -9.64 -1.00
N TRP A 87 -25.30 -9.97 -2.21
CA TRP A 87 -24.72 -9.46 -3.45
C TRP A 87 -24.82 -7.95 -3.54
N LYS A 88 -25.99 -7.37 -3.25
CA LYS A 88 -26.16 -5.91 -3.24
C LYS A 88 -25.23 -5.25 -2.24
N LYS A 89 -25.04 -5.84 -1.07
CA LYS A 89 -24.12 -5.34 -0.04
C LYS A 89 -22.66 -5.35 -0.52
N LYS A 90 -22.16 -6.49 -1.01
CA LYS A 90 -20.80 -6.63 -1.55
C LYS A 90 -20.58 -5.73 -2.76
N PHE A 91 -21.50 -5.75 -3.73
CA PHE A 91 -21.43 -4.93 -4.94
C PHE A 91 -21.38 -3.42 -4.63
N THR A 92 -22.16 -2.96 -3.64
CA THR A 92 -22.13 -1.55 -3.21
C THR A 92 -20.77 -1.17 -2.60
N TYR A 93 -20.19 -2.07 -1.80
CA TYR A 93 -18.89 -1.86 -1.18
C TYR A 93 -17.77 -1.85 -2.24
N THR A 94 -17.73 -2.83 -3.14
CA THR A 94 -16.75 -2.90 -4.23
C THR A 94 -16.84 -1.70 -5.16
N LYS A 95 -18.05 -1.28 -5.57
CA LYS A 95 -18.24 -0.06 -6.38
C LYS A 95 -17.78 1.21 -5.67
N TYR A 96 -17.89 1.25 -4.34
CA TYR A 96 -17.41 2.37 -3.55
C TYR A 96 -15.88 2.37 -3.48
N GLU A 97 -15.24 1.21 -3.30
CA GLU A 97 -13.78 1.07 -3.35
C GLU A 97 -13.22 1.45 -4.72
N GLU A 98 -13.79 0.94 -5.82
CA GLU A 98 -13.42 1.36 -7.18
C GLU A 98 -13.58 2.86 -7.38
N GLY A 99 -14.69 3.45 -6.91
CA GLY A 99 -14.89 4.90 -7.00
C GLY A 99 -13.88 5.69 -6.16
N LEU A 100 -13.40 5.15 -5.04
CA LEU A 100 -12.31 5.74 -4.27
C LEU A 100 -10.99 5.58 -5.00
N GLU A 101 -10.71 4.41 -5.57
CA GLU A 101 -9.50 4.14 -6.35
C GLU A 101 -9.43 5.02 -7.61
N ASP A 102 -10.55 5.21 -8.32
CA ASP A 102 -10.64 6.14 -9.46
C ASP A 102 -10.45 7.60 -9.02
N THR A 103 -10.97 7.98 -7.84
CA THR A 103 -10.88 9.36 -7.34
C THR A 103 -9.49 9.67 -6.77
N TYR A 104 -8.88 8.69 -6.08
CA TYR A 104 -7.69 8.88 -5.24
C TYR A 104 -6.46 8.11 -5.70
N LYS A 105 -6.57 7.30 -6.76
CA LYS A 105 -5.50 6.61 -7.52
C LYS A 105 -4.32 6.15 -6.67
N GLY A 106 -4.61 5.42 -5.58
CA GLY A 106 -3.61 4.83 -4.68
C GLY A 106 -3.45 5.50 -3.31
N VAL A 107 -4.08 6.65 -3.06
CA VAL A 107 -4.10 7.26 -1.72
C VAL A 107 -5.18 6.62 -0.85
N HIS A 108 -4.78 5.79 0.11
CA HIS A 108 -5.69 5.16 1.05
C HIS A 108 -6.18 6.15 2.11
N VAL A 109 -7.48 6.46 2.12
CA VAL A 109 -8.09 7.31 3.15
C VAL A 109 -9.25 6.57 3.84
N PRO A 110 -9.31 6.57 5.19
CA PRO A 110 -10.33 5.83 5.93
C PRO A 110 -11.78 6.21 5.55
N GLU A 111 -12.55 5.20 5.15
CA GLU A 111 -13.93 5.27 4.63
C GLU A 111 -14.88 6.10 5.51
N ASN A 112 -14.79 5.96 6.83
CA ASN A 112 -15.71 6.58 7.79
C ASN A 112 -15.57 8.11 7.87
N LYS A 113 -14.35 8.64 7.70
CA LYS A 113 -14.07 10.08 7.85
C LYS A 113 -14.43 10.85 6.59
N ILE A 114 -14.05 10.36 5.40
CA ILE A 114 -14.40 11.02 4.12
C ILE A 114 -15.91 10.98 3.87
N ARG A 115 -16.58 9.84 4.10
CA ARG A 115 -18.01 9.71 3.79
C ARG A 115 -18.85 10.67 4.64
N ALA A 116 -18.51 10.84 5.91
CA ALA A 116 -19.16 11.80 6.79
C ALA A 116 -18.98 13.22 6.24
N VAL A 117 -17.74 13.65 5.98
CA VAL A 117 -17.43 15.00 5.45
C VAL A 117 -18.13 15.27 4.10
N ARG A 118 -18.07 14.34 3.14
CA ARG A 118 -18.77 14.47 1.84
C ARG A 118 -20.28 14.57 1.98
N LYS A 119 -20.90 13.76 2.86
CA LYS A 119 -22.35 13.79 3.08
C LYS A 119 -22.78 15.12 3.67
N TYR A 120 -22.00 15.64 4.62
CA TYR A 120 -22.28 16.92 5.25
C TYR A 120 -22.09 18.12 4.31
N ILE A 121 -21.02 18.14 3.50
CA ILE A 121 -20.82 19.19 2.48
C ILE A 121 -21.99 19.21 1.50
N LYS A 122 -22.41 18.05 0.96
CA LYS A 122 -23.58 17.96 0.08
C LYS A 122 -24.90 18.35 0.74
N CYS A 123 -25.05 18.09 2.04
CA CYS A 123 -26.20 18.55 2.81
C CYS A 123 -26.19 20.08 2.99
N ALA A 124 -25.02 20.68 3.21
CA ALA A 124 -24.86 22.13 3.33
C ALA A 124 -25.15 22.85 2.00
N GLU A 125 -24.67 22.32 0.87
CA GLU A 125 -24.93 22.83 -0.48
C GLU A 125 -26.44 22.84 -0.81
N LYS A 126 -27.18 21.80 -0.38
CA LYS A 126 -28.63 21.68 -0.60
C LYS A 126 -29.49 22.62 0.25
N ILE A 127 -28.95 23.17 1.33
CA ILE A 127 -29.69 24.03 2.27
C ILE A 127 -29.69 25.51 1.82
N GLU A 128 -29.14 25.85 0.63
CA GLU A 128 -29.04 27.23 0.10
C GLU A 128 -28.36 28.24 1.05
N LYS A 129 -27.73 27.77 2.13
CA LYS A 129 -26.83 28.60 2.93
C LYS A 129 -25.48 28.61 2.25
N LYS A 130 -25.22 29.66 1.48
CA LYS A 130 -23.87 30.10 1.12
C LYS A 130 -23.13 30.60 2.35
N ASP A 131 -23.06 29.80 3.42
CA ASP A 131 -22.16 30.08 4.53
C ASP A 131 -20.74 30.05 3.96
N LYS A 132 -19.87 30.97 4.40
CA LYS A 132 -18.46 30.95 4.01
C LYS A 132 -17.87 29.59 4.42
N PRO A 133 -16.96 28.98 3.63
CA PRO A 133 -16.44 27.62 3.87
C PRO A 133 -15.97 27.38 5.31
N GLU A 134 -15.40 28.41 5.94
CA GLU A 134 -14.82 28.33 7.28
C GLU A 134 -15.85 28.21 8.42
N GLU A 135 -17.02 28.84 8.26
CA GLU A 135 -18.11 28.71 9.24
C GLU A 135 -18.73 27.30 9.17
N LEU A 136 -18.78 26.72 7.97
CA LEU A 136 -19.20 25.35 7.77
C LEU A 136 -18.21 24.37 8.39
N TYR A 137 -16.90 24.55 8.17
CA TYR A 137 -15.87 23.69 8.76
C TYR A 137 -15.86 23.74 10.29
N SER A 138 -16.11 24.92 10.88
CA SER A 138 -16.23 25.07 12.34
C SER A 138 -17.42 24.30 12.92
N LYS A 139 -18.60 24.39 12.29
CA LYS A 139 -19.78 23.60 12.71
C LYS A 139 -19.55 22.10 12.54
N LEU A 140 -18.84 21.70 11.48
CA LEU A 140 -18.53 20.29 11.22
C LEU A 140 -17.53 19.73 12.22
N ALA A 141 -16.52 20.51 12.59
CA ALA A 141 -15.57 20.17 13.63
C ALA A 141 -16.27 19.88 14.96
N GLU A 142 -17.25 20.70 15.33
CA GLU A 142 -18.06 20.53 16.54
C GLU A 142 -18.91 19.24 16.49
N VAL A 143 -19.65 19.02 15.39
CA VAL A 143 -20.53 17.84 15.24
C VAL A 143 -19.73 16.54 15.16
N MET A 144 -18.58 16.57 14.49
CA MET A 144 -17.73 15.39 14.30
C MET A 144 -16.71 15.18 15.43
N GLN A 145 -16.60 16.12 16.35
CA GLN A 145 -15.58 16.15 17.41
C GLN A 145 -14.16 16.00 16.83
N LEU A 146 -13.88 16.74 15.76
CA LEU A 146 -12.56 16.76 15.09
C LEU A 146 -12.02 18.19 15.05
N PRO A 147 -10.68 18.38 14.98
CA PRO A 147 -10.11 19.69 14.73
C PRO A 147 -10.60 20.28 13.40
N VAL A 148 -10.82 21.61 13.37
CA VAL A 148 -11.26 22.34 12.17
C VAL A 148 -10.26 22.15 11.03
N GLU A 149 -8.97 22.11 11.35
CA GLU A 149 -7.87 21.85 10.42
C GLU A 149 -8.02 20.49 9.73
N THR A 150 -8.39 19.45 10.48
CA THR A 150 -8.65 18.11 9.93
C THR A 150 -9.87 18.11 9.01
N ILE A 151 -10.93 18.86 9.37
CA ILE A 151 -12.09 19.03 8.49
C ILE A 151 -11.69 19.78 7.21
N ARG A 152 -10.83 20.80 7.31
CA ARG A 152 -10.34 21.59 6.17
C ARG A 152 -9.52 20.72 5.20
N GLU A 153 -8.65 19.87 5.73
CA GLU A 153 -7.87 18.90 4.94
C GLU A 153 -8.77 17.85 4.28
N LEU A 154 -9.73 17.29 5.02
CA LEU A 154 -10.69 16.33 4.48
C LEU A 154 -11.60 16.95 3.43
N ALA A 155 -11.96 18.22 3.57
CA ALA A 155 -12.76 18.95 2.59
C ALA A 155 -11.96 19.22 1.30
N LYS A 156 -10.70 19.66 1.42
CA LYS A 156 -9.79 19.77 0.27
C LYS A 156 -9.65 18.43 -0.44
N LEU A 157 -9.41 17.36 0.31
CA LEU A 157 -9.26 16.02 -0.24
C LEU A 157 -10.58 15.48 -0.82
N ALA A 158 -11.75 15.93 -0.34
CA ALA A 158 -13.03 15.58 -0.94
C ALA A 158 -13.27 16.26 -2.30
N ASP A 159 -12.64 17.40 -2.56
CA ASP A 159 -12.77 18.22 -3.77
C ASP A 159 -11.68 17.92 -4.83
N VAL A 160 -10.61 17.21 -4.44
CA VAL A 160 -9.58 16.76 -5.37
C VAL A 160 -10.14 15.65 -6.28
N LYS A 161 -10.15 15.91 -7.59
CA LYS A 161 -10.25 14.89 -8.64
C LYS A 161 -8.89 14.75 -9.30
N VAL A 162 -8.30 13.56 -9.28
CA VAL A 162 -7.07 13.27 -10.02
C VAL A 162 -7.42 13.08 -11.50
N THR A 163 -7.33 14.14 -12.29
CA THR A 163 -7.51 14.08 -13.75
C THR A 163 -6.22 13.58 -14.40
N THR A 164 -6.29 12.52 -15.21
CA THR A 164 -5.13 12.00 -15.98
C THR A 164 -5.05 12.54 -17.41
N SER A 165 -5.91 13.49 -17.80
CA SER A 165 -5.90 14.06 -19.14
C SER A 165 -5.15 15.38 -19.18
N ASN A 166 -4.31 15.55 -20.20
CA ASN A 166 -3.77 16.83 -20.65
C ASN A 166 -4.90 17.88 -20.64
N SER A 167 -4.77 18.92 -19.84
CA SER A 167 -5.64 20.07 -19.96
C SER A 167 -5.15 20.91 -21.14
N MET A 168 -5.91 20.86 -22.23
CA MET A 168 -5.77 21.73 -23.40
C MET A 168 -5.77 23.20 -22.97
N SER A 169 -4.67 23.91 -23.17
CA SER A 169 -4.74 25.30 -23.61
C SER A 169 -4.68 25.29 -25.13
N ASP A 170 -5.53 26.09 -25.79
CA ASP A 170 -5.79 26.05 -27.24
C ASP A 170 -4.58 26.25 -28.18
N GLU A 171 -3.36 26.37 -27.66
CA GLU A 171 -2.17 26.62 -28.48
C GLU A 171 -1.13 25.50 -28.49
N GLU A 172 -0.98 24.65 -27.45
CA GLU A 172 -0.03 23.53 -27.46
C GLU A 172 -0.51 22.33 -26.61
N GLU A 173 -0.48 21.11 -27.18
CA GLU A 173 -0.73 19.86 -26.47
C GLU A 173 0.48 19.49 -25.58
N GLU A 174 0.64 20.15 -24.44
CA GLU A 174 1.64 19.73 -23.44
C GLU A 174 1.00 18.83 -22.37
N GLU A 175 1.62 17.68 -22.11
CA GLU A 175 1.22 16.74 -21.06
C GLU A 175 1.43 17.38 -19.68
N LEU A 176 0.42 17.32 -18.78
CA LEU A 176 0.54 17.84 -17.40
C LEU A 176 1.75 17.28 -16.64
N TRP A 177 2.22 16.10 -17.05
CA TRP A 177 3.43 15.45 -16.53
C TRP A 177 4.72 16.18 -16.87
N SER A 178 4.79 16.96 -17.96
CA SER A 178 5.97 17.76 -18.32
C SER A 178 6.26 18.86 -17.29
N TYR A 179 5.24 19.33 -16.58
CA TYR A 179 5.33 20.36 -15.56
C TYR A 179 5.68 19.83 -14.16
N ILE A 180 5.60 18.52 -13.96
CA ILE A 180 6.06 17.89 -12.72
C ILE A 180 7.57 17.72 -12.85
N THR A 181 8.32 18.71 -12.34
CA THR A 181 9.76 18.60 -12.24
C THR A 181 10.10 17.40 -11.35
N GLY A 182 10.86 16.45 -11.87
CA GLY A 182 11.49 15.45 -11.03
C GLY A 182 12.28 16.20 -9.96
N ASN A 183 12.14 15.82 -8.69
CA ASN A 183 12.90 16.43 -7.59
C ASN A 183 14.40 16.05 -7.62
N VAL A 184 14.84 15.57 -8.78
CA VAL A 184 16.19 15.14 -9.14
C VAL A 184 16.88 16.35 -9.75
N ASN A 185 17.58 17.09 -8.90
CA ASN A 185 18.57 18.04 -9.36
C ASN A 185 19.84 17.24 -9.65
N ILE A 186 20.12 16.99 -10.93
CA ILE A 186 21.27 16.19 -11.37
C ILE A 186 22.58 16.81 -10.87
N GLU A 187 22.69 18.14 -10.87
CA GLU A 187 23.88 18.84 -10.34
C GLU A 187 24.05 18.55 -8.85
N ARG A 188 22.96 18.58 -8.08
CA ARG A 188 22.99 18.21 -6.65
C ARG A 188 23.34 16.73 -6.46
N GLU A 189 22.90 15.82 -7.32
CA GLU A 189 23.29 14.40 -7.24
C GLU A 189 24.79 14.21 -7.50
N PHE A 190 25.38 14.96 -8.45
CA PHE A 190 26.82 14.96 -8.67
C PHE A 190 27.58 15.56 -7.48
N GLU A 191 27.10 16.66 -6.91
CA GLU A 191 27.67 17.28 -5.70
C GLU A 191 27.61 16.34 -4.49
N GLU A 192 26.46 15.69 -4.25
CA GLU A 192 26.26 14.73 -3.17
C GLU A 192 27.15 13.48 -3.35
N LYS A 193 27.34 13.02 -4.60
CA LYS A 193 28.23 11.90 -4.92
C LYS A 193 29.70 12.25 -4.71
N GLU A 194 30.15 13.42 -5.14
CA GLU A 194 31.51 13.90 -4.90
C GLU A 194 31.78 14.12 -3.41
N GLU A 195 30.81 14.68 -2.67
CA GLU A 195 30.91 14.85 -1.21
C GLU A 195 30.98 13.49 -0.49
N ALA A 196 30.15 12.52 -0.90
CA ALA A 196 30.18 11.16 -0.37
C ALA A 196 31.53 10.46 -0.64
N GLU A 197 32.03 10.52 -1.87
CA GLU A 197 33.33 9.96 -2.24
C GLU A 197 34.47 10.61 -1.43
N ASN A 198 34.43 11.93 -1.25
CA ASN A 198 35.38 12.66 -0.42
C ASN A 198 35.34 12.20 1.06
N ILE A 199 34.15 11.96 1.61
CA ILE A 199 34.00 11.42 2.97
C ILE A 199 34.56 10.00 3.04
N LEU A 200 34.24 9.12 2.09
CA LEU A 200 34.72 7.74 2.06
C LEU A 200 36.26 7.67 1.92
N ASN A 201 36.85 8.54 1.10
CA ASN A 201 38.29 8.70 0.98
C ASN A 201 38.94 9.09 2.33
N LYS A 202 38.33 10.01 3.09
CA LYS A 202 38.80 10.38 4.43
C LYS A 202 38.64 9.25 5.45
N VAL A 203 37.53 8.51 5.39
CA VAL A 203 37.32 7.31 6.21
C VAL A 203 38.43 6.30 5.97
N ASP A 204 38.75 6.04 4.69
CA ASP A 204 39.80 5.09 4.31
C ASP A 204 41.19 5.55 4.77
N LYS A 205 41.51 6.84 4.57
CA LYS A 205 42.76 7.44 5.06
C LYS A 205 42.93 7.25 6.58
N VAL A 206 41.94 7.67 7.37
CA VAL A 206 41.99 7.56 8.84
C VAL A 206 42.02 6.10 9.28
N PHE A 207 41.38 5.21 8.54
CA PHE A 207 41.41 3.77 8.80
C PHE A 207 42.80 3.16 8.57
N GLN A 208 43.48 3.54 7.50
CA GLN A 208 44.84 3.08 7.19
C GLN A 208 45.85 3.53 8.27
N GLU A 209 45.62 4.66 8.93
CA GLU A 209 46.43 5.16 10.05
C GLU A 209 46.16 4.47 11.40
N LEU A 210 45.13 3.63 11.49
CA LEU A 210 44.84 2.89 12.72
C LEU A 210 45.92 1.83 12.99
N ARG A 211 46.07 1.50 14.28
CA ARG A 211 46.92 0.38 14.67
C ARG A 211 46.33 -0.92 14.10
N ALA A 212 47.17 -1.85 13.65
CA ALA A 212 46.75 -3.15 13.09
C ALA A 212 45.78 -3.94 14.00
N LYS A 213 45.87 -3.78 15.33
CA LYS A 213 44.96 -4.42 16.29
C LYS A 213 43.56 -3.78 16.35
N GLN A 214 43.40 -2.54 15.88
CA GLN A 214 42.13 -1.80 15.86
C GLN A 214 41.42 -1.92 14.52
N GLN A 215 42.17 -2.06 13.43
CA GLN A 215 41.64 -2.12 12.07
C GLN A 215 40.55 -3.19 11.88
N PRO A 216 40.71 -4.46 12.29
CA PRO A 216 39.63 -5.45 12.13
C PRO A 216 38.33 -5.04 12.83
N ILE A 217 38.43 -4.54 14.07
CA ILE A 217 37.27 -4.13 14.88
C ILE A 217 36.55 -2.95 14.22
N VAL A 218 37.30 -1.94 13.78
CA VAL A 218 36.72 -0.75 13.14
C VAL A 218 36.14 -1.12 11.78
N SER A 219 36.83 -1.97 11.01
CA SER A 219 36.35 -2.42 9.70
C SER A 219 34.99 -3.10 9.81
N ASP A 220 34.86 -4.09 10.69
CA ASP A 220 33.59 -4.81 10.87
C ASP A 220 32.45 -3.89 11.33
N VAL A 221 32.71 -3.01 12.30
CA VAL A 221 31.66 -2.13 12.85
C VAL A 221 31.26 -1.04 11.86
N ILE A 222 32.22 -0.41 11.18
CA ILE A 222 31.92 0.65 10.19
C ILE A 222 31.20 0.05 9.00
N THR A 223 31.66 -1.09 8.49
CA THR A 223 30.98 -1.82 7.40
C THR A 223 29.54 -2.10 7.78
N THR A 224 29.29 -2.67 8.96
CA THR A 224 27.93 -2.92 9.47
C THR A 224 27.04 -1.67 9.50
N LYS A 225 27.61 -0.49 9.78
CA LYS A 225 26.85 0.75 9.88
C LYS A 225 26.48 1.37 8.54
N ILE A 226 27.34 1.22 7.53
CA ILE A 226 27.18 1.93 6.25
C ILE A 226 26.84 0.99 5.10
N TRP A 227 26.89 -0.34 5.28
CA TRP A 227 26.72 -1.34 4.22
C TRP A 227 25.47 -1.12 3.35
N LEU A 228 24.34 -0.77 3.96
CA LEU A 228 23.07 -0.55 3.24
C LEU A 228 23.03 0.76 2.46
N CYS A 229 24.01 1.64 2.65
CA CYS A 229 24.12 2.93 2.00
C CYS A 229 25.18 2.96 0.89
N LEU A 230 25.95 1.88 0.71
CA LEU A 230 27.06 1.84 -0.25
C LEU A 230 26.59 1.35 -1.62
N GLU A 231 27.03 2.04 -2.68
CA GLU A 231 26.98 1.52 -4.04
C GLU A 231 28.03 0.42 -4.26
N ASP A 232 27.84 -0.43 -5.27
CA ASP A 232 28.79 -1.52 -5.59
C ASP A 232 30.21 -1.00 -5.88
N SER A 233 30.34 0.18 -6.48
CA SER A 233 31.62 0.85 -6.73
C SER A 233 32.34 1.26 -5.44
N GLU A 234 31.62 1.46 -4.35
CA GLU A 234 32.14 1.95 -3.06
C GLU A 234 32.57 0.80 -2.14
N GLN A 235 32.36 -0.45 -2.54
CA GLN A 235 32.80 -1.63 -1.79
C GLN A 235 34.31 -1.92 -1.94
N GLN A 236 35.04 -1.07 -2.68
CA GLN A 236 36.48 -1.22 -2.94
C GLN A 236 37.39 -0.65 -1.83
N TYR A 237 36.85 0.12 -0.88
CA TYR A 237 37.64 0.75 0.17
C TYR A 237 38.25 -0.27 1.16
N SER A 238 39.44 0.04 1.68
CA SER A 238 40.21 -0.87 2.55
C SER A 238 39.56 -1.11 3.91
N PHE A 239 38.75 -0.15 4.38
CA PHE A 239 38.01 -0.30 5.62
C PHE A 239 36.79 -1.22 5.52
N ILE A 240 36.38 -1.63 4.31
CA ILE A 240 35.24 -2.52 4.09
C ILE A 240 35.60 -3.96 4.45
N SER A 241 34.84 -4.54 5.39
CA SER A 241 35.03 -5.91 5.86
C SER A 241 34.40 -6.89 4.89
N LYS A 242 35.26 -7.67 4.21
CA LYS A 242 34.84 -8.77 3.33
C LYS A 242 34.04 -9.85 4.08
N GLU A 243 34.38 -10.10 5.35
CA GLU A 243 33.70 -11.11 6.15
C GLU A 243 32.26 -10.68 6.49
N VAL A 244 32.06 -9.41 6.84
CA VAL A 244 30.72 -8.85 7.08
C VAL A 244 29.89 -8.83 5.79
N ALA A 245 30.50 -8.46 4.66
CA ALA A 245 29.86 -8.49 3.35
C ALA A 245 29.40 -9.91 2.96
N GLU A 246 30.27 -10.91 3.14
CA GLU A 246 29.92 -12.31 2.90
C GLU A 246 28.82 -12.81 3.83
N GLU A 247 28.82 -12.40 5.10
CA GLU A 247 27.79 -12.78 6.05
C GLU A 247 26.41 -12.21 5.68
N TRP A 248 26.36 -10.95 5.22
CA TRP A 248 25.17 -10.35 4.63
C TRP A 248 24.67 -11.16 3.43
N ASN A 249 25.56 -11.48 2.48
CA ASN A 249 25.20 -12.24 1.29
C ASN A 249 24.68 -13.66 1.60
N LYS A 250 25.14 -14.27 2.69
CA LYS A 250 24.72 -15.63 3.11
C LYS A 250 23.44 -15.62 3.94
N LYS A 251 23.29 -14.68 4.87
CA LYS A 251 22.21 -14.68 5.89
C LYS A 251 21.15 -13.61 5.68
N GLY A 252 21.38 -12.61 4.82
CA GLY A 252 20.52 -11.45 4.66
C GLY A 252 20.44 -10.55 5.90
N THR A 253 21.38 -10.69 6.85
CA THR A 253 21.41 -9.93 8.10
C THR A 253 22.85 -9.54 8.43
N LEU A 254 23.03 -8.32 8.95
CA LEU A 254 24.34 -7.81 9.37
C LEU A 254 24.62 -8.20 10.83
N PRO A 255 25.89 -8.43 11.22
CA PRO A 255 26.25 -8.77 12.59
C PRO A 255 25.89 -7.67 13.58
N THR A 256 25.36 -8.05 14.73
CA THR A 256 25.12 -7.11 15.83
C THR A 256 26.42 -6.73 16.53
N GLN A 257 26.43 -5.57 17.21
CA GLN A 257 27.59 -5.15 18.01
C GLN A 257 27.98 -6.18 19.08
N ARG A 258 27.01 -6.92 19.62
CA ARG A 258 27.23 -8.01 20.57
C ARG A 258 27.96 -9.21 19.95
N GLU A 259 27.61 -9.56 18.72
CA GLU A 259 28.29 -10.63 17.97
C GLU A 259 29.71 -10.23 17.60
N LEU A 260 29.92 -8.99 17.17
CA LEU A 260 31.25 -8.44 16.94
C LEU A 260 32.09 -8.40 18.25
N ALA A 261 31.49 -8.03 19.38
CA ALA A 261 32.14 -8.05 20.68
C ALA A 261 32.63 -9.46 21.05
N ARG A 262 31.76 -10.46 20.84
CA ARG A 262 32.11 -11.88 21.03
C ARG A 262 33.24 -12.33 20.09
N LYS A 263 33.19 -11.95 18.80
CA LYS A 263 34.22 -12.27 17.79
C LYS A 263 35.62 -11.84 18.23
N TYR A 264 35.73 -10.65 18.82
CA TYR A 264 37.01 -10.09 19.26
C TYR A 264 37.37 -10.39 20.72
N GLY A 265 36.56 -11.17 21.44
CA GLY A 265 36.78 -11.46 22.86
C GLY A 265 36.74 -10.20 23.73
N ARG A 266 35.89 -9.23 23.39
CA ARG A 266 35.75 -7.95 24.11
C ARG A 266 34.32 -7.74 24.59
N ASP A 267 34.15 -6.82 25.53
CA ASP A 267 32.83 -6.30 25.86
C ASP A 267 32.38 -5.22 24.85
N GLU A 268 31.06 -5.03 24.73
CA GLU A 268 30.46 -4.07 23.80
C GLU A 268 30.93 -2.63 24.06
N ALA A 269 31.17 -2.25 25.32
CA ALA A 269 31.64 -0.92 25.67
C ALA A 269 33.11 -0.69 25.24
N SER A 270 33.95 -1.72 25.23
CA SER A 270 35.30 -1.66 24.66
C SER A 270 35.27 -1.46 23.14
N ILE A 271 34.34 -2.11 22.43
CA ILE A 271 34.14 -1.87 21.00
C ILE A 271 33.67 -0.43 20.77
N SER A 272 32.64 0.03 21.50
CA SER A 272 32.13 1.40 21.41
C SER A 272 33.23 2.44 21.61
N ARG A 273 34.12 2.24 22.60
CA ARG A 273 35.26 3.14 22.84
C ARG A 273 36.25 3.15 21.67
N THR A 274 36.58 1.99 21.11
CA THR A 274 37.49 1.87 19.97
C THR A 274 36.94 2.62 18.74
N VAL A 275 35.65 2.44 18.46
CA VAL A 275 34.97 3.10 17.34
C VAL A 275 34.83 4.60 17.60
N ARG A 276 34.54 5.02 18.83
CA ARG A 276 34.49 6.45 19.20
C ARG A 276 35.81 7.15 18.93
N THR A 277 36.94 6.55 19.34
CA THR A 277 38.26 7.13 19.07
C THR A 277 38.55 7.25 17.58
N PHE A 278 38.08 6.30 16.76
CA PHE A 278 38.16 6.40 15.30
C PHE A 278 37.31 7.57 14.76
N LEU A 279 36.04 7.67 15.18
CA LEU A 279 35.14 8.75 14.77
C LEU A 279 35.65 10.14 15.19
N GLU A 280 36.28 10.25 16.36
CA GLU A 280 36.91 11.50 16.80
C GLU A 280 38.09 11.91 15.91
N LYS A 281 38.89 10.95 15.42
CA LYS A 281 39.95 11.23 14.44
C LYS A 281 39.37 11.63 13.08
N LEU A 282 38.37 10.89 12.61
CA LEU A 282 37.68 11.19 11.36
C LEU A 282 37.07 12.59 11.37
N LYS A 283 36.44 12.98 12.49
CA LYS A 283 35.87 14.32 12.64
C LYS A 283 36.94 15.42 12.49
N ARG A 284 38.13 15.23 13.09
CA ARG A 284 39.24 16.18 12.93
C ARG A 284 39.75 16.25 11.50
N GLU A 285 39.82 15.12 10.81
CA GLU A 285 40.23 15.06 9.40
C GLU A 285 39.23 15.81 8.50
N ILE A 286 37.93 15.65 8.76
CA ILE A 286 36.88 16.36 8.02
C ILE A 286 36.91 17.86 8.31
N GLU A 287 37.16 18.27 9.55
CA GLU A 287 37.21 19.68 9.97
C GLU A 287 38.46 20.43 9.48
N GLN A 288 39.57 19.74 9.15
CA GLN A 288 40.79 20.38 8.65
C GLN A 288 40.69 20.97 7.24
N GLU A 289 39.63 20.63 6.49
CA GLU A 289 39.39 21.12 5.12
C GLU A 289 38.25 22.16 5.01
N ARG A 290 37.63 22.56 6.13
CA ARG A 290 36.65 23.66 6.19
C ARG A 290 37.31 24.98 6.53
#